data_AF-A0AAJ2WE61-F1
#
_entry.id   AF-A0AAJ2WE61-F1
#
_cell.length_a   1.000
_cell.length_b   1.000
_cell.length_c   1.000
_cell.angle_alpha   90.00
_cell.angle_beta   90.00
_cell.angle_gamma   90.00
#
_symmetry.space_group_name_H-M   'P 1'
#
loop_
_entity.id
_entity.type
_entity.pdbx_description
1 polymer ?
#
loop_
_entity_poly.entity_id
_entity_poly.type
_entity_poly.pdbx_seq_one_letter_code
_entity_poly.pdbx_strand_id
1 'polypeptide(L)'
;VPELYKGSENGGMKIGEMEYKVVVVPGCETMRASTLKMLEEFRKAGGKVIFMGGEPEYIDAEKSNAAHRLFTESTVIGFDRDALINALEPYRLVGMRDIGGNMTGDMIYNYRHDRDCDWLFICHGKEPANRGGSYHTASKIRITIKGVFTPTIWDTLDGKIKPVNYRIENGNTVIDASFYAYDSLLLRLGKGEQSAAGTPVSAVKPVISEVFCRGTVDYRLEEPNALLIDGAEWRVDSDGLTADSGWHPYEETLRLNNAAAREAGLPAYNGAQPWTEPPEILTHHVDLRYTFTSDVEVDGCCLAIENAPLCEVLLNGEKAGDIDGWFVDESIEKIKLPKIRKGVNTILIRTPIGIRTKVEWCYLLGAFGVSVAGTEKKITALPEKLGYSSVTSQGLPFYTGNIEYDQKITTPDCDLTVKVSEYRGALIRVFLDGEDKGVIAFDPFTLDLGHVTAGEHTITLRCYGTRYNAFGALHNTDQSERWVGPDIWRTTGDKWCYEYRLRDEGILRAPVLTMREV
;
A
#
# COMPACT_ATOMS: atom_id res chain seq x y z
N VAL A 1 -37.55 4.51 -2.23
CA VAL A 1 -37.82 3.06 -2.40
C VAL A 1 -39.24 2.79 -2.91
N PRO A 2 -40.33 3.30 -2.30
CA PRO A 2 -41.69 3.06 -2.82
C PRO A 2 -41.87 3.55 -4.26
N GLU A 3 -41.25 4.67 -4.62
CA GLU A 3 -41.24 5.23 -5.98
C GLU A 3 -40.52 4.34 -7.01
N LEU A 4 -39.68 3.40 -6.56
CA LEU A 4 -38.97 2.45 -7.42
C LEU A 4 -39.72 1.11 -7.52
N TYR A 5 -40.78 0.89 -6.72
CA TYR A 5 -41.52 -0.37 -6.76
C TYR A 5 -42.37 -0.45 -8.02
N LYS A 6 -42.09 -1.47 -8.84
CA LYS A 6 -42.76 -1.73 -10.11
C LYS A 6 -43.77 -2.89 -10.04
N GLY A 7 -44.08 -3.37 -8.82
CA GLY A 7 -44.99 -4.50 -8.59
C GLY A 7 -44.29 -5.81 -8.24
N SER A 8 -45.09 -6.83 -7.95
CA SER A 8 -44.64 -8.19 -7.63
C SER A 8 -45.36 -9.22 -8.49
N GLU A 9 -44.63 -10.16 -9.08
CA GLU A 9 -45.16 -11.15 -10.01
C GLU A 9 -44.30 -12.44 -9.96
N ASN A 10 -44.92 -13.61 -10.08
CA ASN A 10 -44.22 -14.91 -10.14
C ASN A 10 -43.18 -15.14 -9.01
N GLY A 11 -43.47 -14.64 -7.81
CA GLY A 11 -42.60 -14.75 -6.64
C GLY A 11 -41.43 -13.76 -6.60
N GLY A 12 -41.37 -12.79 -7.51
CA GLY A 12 -40.36 -11.73 -7.56
C GLY A 12 -40.90 -10.34 -7.21
N MET A 13 -40.18 -9.57 -6.40
CA MET A 13 -40.43 -8.16 -6.10
C MET A 13 -39.56 -7.27 -6.98
N LYS A 14 -40.15 -6.40 -7.79
CA LYS A 14 -39.41 -5.51 -8.70
C LYS A 14 -39.17 -4.13 -8.08
N ILE A 15 -37.91 -3.76 -7.89
CA ILE A 15 -37.48 -2.45 -7.37
C ILE A 15 -36.46 -1.85 -8.35
N GLY A 16 -36.85 -0.81 -9.08
CA GLY A 16 -36.05 -0.26 -10.18
C GLY A 16 -35.89 -1.31 -11.28
N GLU A 17 -34.65 -1.68 -11.60
CA GLU A 17 -34.32 -2.75 -12.56
C GLU A 17 -33.98 -4.09 -11.87
N MET A 18 -34.09 -4.16 -10.53
CA MET A 18 -33.75 -5.35 -9.75
C MET A 18 -35.00 -6.17 -9.41
N GLU A 19 -34.82 -7.50 -9.35
CA GLU A 19 -35.85 -8.45 -8.94
C GLU A 19 -35.39 -9.29 -7.74
N TYR A 20 -36.18 -9.34 -6.69
CA TYR A 20 -35.86 -10.04 -5.44
C TYR A 20 -36.83 -11.19 -5.17
N LYS A 21 -36.30 -12.39 -4.88
CA LYS A 21 -37.09 -13.57 -4.50
C LYS A 21 -37.36 -13.68 -3.00
N VAL A 22 -36.57 -12.97 -2.19
CA VAL A 22 -36.67 -12.94 -0.74
C VAL A 22 -36.48 -11.52 -0.24
N VAL A 23 -37.30 -11.10 0.72
CA VAL A 23 -37.13 -9.84 1.46
C VAL A 23 -37.00 -10.16 2.94
N VAL A 24 -35.94 -9.66 3.55
CA VAL A 24 -35.68 -9.79 5.00
C VAL A 24 -36.07 -8.49 5.68
N VAL A 25 -36.97 -8.59 6.66
CA VAL A 25 -37.36 -7.51 7.55
C VAL A 25 -36.59 -7.73 8.87
N PRO A 26 -35.47 -7.03 9.10
CA PRO A 26 -34.81 -7.06 10.41
C PRO A 26 -35.73 -6.45 11.47
N GLY A 27 -35.44 -6.70 12.75
CA GLY A 27 -36.15 -6.11 13.89
C GLY A 27 -36.54 -4.66 13.62
N CYS A 28 -37.83 -4.43 13.46
CA CYS A 28 -38.41 -3.21 12.91
C CYS A 28 -39.57 -2.82 13.82
N GLU A 29 -39.37 -1.78 14.63
CA GLU A 29 -40.37 -1.29 15.57
C GLU A 29 -41.54 -0.60 14.85
N THR A 30 -41.22 0.21 13.82
CA THR A 30 -42.20 0.92 13.00
C THR A 30 -41.98 0.68 11.51
N MET A 31 -43.07 0.41 10.78
CA MET A 31 -43.07 0.21 9.33
C MET A 31 -44.00 1.21 8.64
N ARG A 32 -43.61 1.74 7.48
CA ARG A 32 -44.51 2.59 6.69
C ARG A 32 -45.67 1.76 6.15
N ALA A 33 -46.90 2.31 6.10
CA ALA A 33 -48.04 1.60 5.51
C ALA A 33 -47.80 1.20 4.05
N SER A 34 -47.07 2.02 3.29
CA SER A 34 -46.66 1.70 1.92
C SER A 34 -45.73 0.49 1.84
N THR A 35 -44.78 0.34 2.77
CA THR A 35 -43.90 -0.83 2.85
C THR A 35 -44.68 -2.09 3.21
N LEU A 36 -45.58 -2.01 4.20
CA LEU A 36 -46.45 -3.12 4.57
C LEU A 36 -47.23 -3.62 3.35
N LYS A 37 -47.87 -2.71 2.60
CA LYS A 37 -48.62 -3.04 1.38
C LYS A 37 -47.75 -3.75 0.34
N MET A 38 -46.54 -3.24 0.07
CA MET A 38 -45.61 -3.86 -0.88
C MET A 38 -45.23 -5.29 -0.48
N LEU A 39 -44.96 -5.52 0.81
CA LEU A 39 -44.61 -6.85 1.32
C LEU A 39 -45.79 -7.83 1.27
N GLU A 40 -47.02 -7.35 1.53
CA GLU A 40 -48.23 -8.16 1.37
C GLU A 40 -48.47 -8.56 -0.09
N GLU A 41 -48.31 -7.64 -1.02
CA GLU A 41 -48.39 -7.93 -2.46
C GLU A 41 -47.31 -8.93 -2.90
N PHE A 42 -46.08 -8.72 -2.46
CA PHE A 42 -44.97 -9.62 -2.75
C PHE A 42 -45.22 -11.04 -2.23
N ARG A 43 -45.66 -11.18 -0.98
CA ARG A 43 -46.03 -12.47 -0.41
C ARG A 43 -47.16 -13.15 -1.18
N LYS A 44 -48.22 -12.40 -1.52
CA LYS A 44 -49.36 -12.91 -2.32
C LYS A 44 -48.93 -13.39 -3.69
N ALA A 45 -47.92 -12.76 -4.29
CA ALA A 45 -47.34 -13.19 -5.55
C ALA A 45 -46.45 -14.46 -5.43
N GLY A 46 -46.30 -15.04 -4.23
CA GLY A 46 -45.48 -16.22 -3.95
C GLY A 46 -44.06 -15.89 -3.45
N GLY A 47 -43.77 -14.61 -3.22
CA GLY A 47 -42.49 -14.14 -2.71
C GLY A 47 -42.24 -14.54 -1.26
N LYS A 48 -40.98 -14.66 -0.87
CA LYS A 48 -40.61 -15.04 0.49
C LYS A 48 -40.33 -13.81 1.35
N VAL A 49 -41.14 -13.58 2.37
CA VAL A 49 -40.85 -12.57 3.42
C VAL A 49 -40.33 -13.28 4.67
N ILE A 50 -39.21 -12.79 5.21
CA ILE A 50 -38.60 -13.29 6.44
C ILE A 50 -38.56 -12.15 7.45
N PHE A 51 -39.26 -12.29 8.58
CA PHE A 51 -39.12 -11.41 9.73
C PHE A 51 -38.05 -11.98 10.67
N MET A 52 -37.08 -11.14 11.03
CA MET A 52 -36.00 -11.49 11.94
C MET A 52 -36.20 -10.73 13.25
N GLY A 53 -36.61 -11.45 14.30
CA GLY A 53 -37.01 -10.86 15.58
C GLY A 53 -38.52 -10.71 15.74
N GLY A 54 -38.95 -9.58 16.33
CA GLY A 54 -40.34 -9.32 16.71
C GLY A 54 -41.23 -8.74 15.59
N GLU A 55 -42.54 -8.81 15.82
CA GLU A 55 -43.55 -8.16 14.98
C GLU A 55 -43.43 -6.62 15.08
N PRO A 56 -43.55 -5.87 13.96
CA PRO A 56 -43.66 -4.41 14.03
C PRO A 56 -44.90 -3.97 14.80
N GLU A 57 -44.72 -3.16 15.84
CA GLU A 57 -45.80 -2.70 16.73
C GLU A 57 -46.47 -1.40 16.23
N TYR A 58 -45.80 -0.69 15.32
CA TYR A 58 -46.24 0.61 14.82
C TYR A 58 -46.29 0.66 13.29
N ILE A 59 -47.29 1.36 12.76
CA ILE A 59 -47.40 1.70 11.35
C ILE A 59 -47.43 3.21 11.20
N ASP A 60 -46.51 3.76 10.40
CA ASP A 60 -46.30 5.21 10.28
C ASP A 60 -46.16 5.92 11.66
N ALA A 61 -45.48 5.24 12.58
CA ALA A 61 -45.26 5.65 13.98
C ALA A 61 -46.51 5.67 14.89
N GLU A 62 -47.63 5.10 14.45
CA GLU A 62 -48.83 4.91 15.26
C GLU A 62 -49.02 3.44 15.63
N LYS A 63 -49.40 3.16 16.89
CA LYS A 63 -49.57 1.79 17.38
C LYS A 63 -50.65 1.08 16.57
N SER A 64 -50.31 -0.05 15.96
CA SER A 64 -51.19 -0.70 14.98
C SER A 64 -50.94 -2.20 14.88
N ASN A 65 -52.02 -2.99 14.79
CA ASN A 65 -51.95 -4.44 14.56
C ASN A 65 -51.97 -4.79 13.06
N ALA A 66 -51.79 -3.82 12.15
CA ALA A 66 -51.93 -4.08 10.72
C ALA A 66 -50.83 -5.00 10.15
N ALA A 67 -49.65 -5.05 10.78
CA ALA A 67 -48.57 -5.96 10.39
C ALA A 67 -48.82 -7.42 10.79
N HIS A 68 -49.71 -7.69 11.74
CA HIS A 68 -49.89 -8.99 12.39
C HIS A 68 -50.15 -10.13 11.41
N ARG A 69 -51.04 -9.91 10.44
CA ARG A 69 -51.34 -10.92 9.43
C ARG A 69 -50.12 -11.23 8.58
N LEU A 70 -49.43 -10.22 8.08
CA LEU A 70 -48.22 -10.43 7.26
C LEU A 70 -47.15 -11.16 8.07
N PHE A 71 -46.93 -10.79 9.33
CA PHE A 71 -45.95 -11.40 10.22
C PHE A 71 -46.22 -12.89 10.45
N THR A 72 -47.43 -13.22 10.92
CA THR A 72 -47.85 -14.60 11.25
C THR A 72 -47.89 -15.53 10.04
N GLU A 73 -48.20 -14.98 8.86
CA GLU A 73 -48.24 -15.75 7.62
C GLU A 73 -46.88 -15.85 6.89
N SER A 74 -45.85 -15.14 7.40
CA SER A 74 -44.48 -15.14 6.86
C SER A 74 -43.55 -16.06 7.63
N THR A 75 -42.29 -16.16 7.22
CA THR A 75 -41.28 -16.87 8.01
C THR A 75 -40.75 -15.97 9.10
N VAL A 76 -40.81 -16.43 10.34
CA VAL A 76 -40.27 -15.73 11.50
C VAL A 76 -39.08 -16.51 12.03
N ILE A 77 -37.96 -15.81 12.22
CA ILE A 77 -36.73 -16.36 12.78
C ILE A 77 -36.28 -15.52 13.98
N GLY A 78 -35.41 -16.10 14.82
CA GLY A 78 -34.71 -15.35 15.86
C GLY A 78 -33.85 -14.24 15.27
N PHE A 79 -33.55 -13.21 16.09
CA PHE A 79 -32.61 -12.15 15.70
C PHE A 79 -31.17 -12.65 15.86
N ASP A 80 -30.79 -13.62 15.05
CA ASP A 80 -29.47 -14.24 15.08
C ASP A 80 -28.97 -14.62 13.68
N ARG A 81 -27.65 -14.66 13.54
CA ARG A 81 -26.98 -14.86 12.26
C ARG A 81 -27.27 -16.24 11.68
N ASP A 82 -27.28 -17.29 12.48
CA ASP A 82 -27.34 -18.66 11.99
C ASP A 82 -28.74 -19.02 11.51
N ALA A 83 -29.79 -18.53 12.20
CA ALA A 83 -31.16 -18.65 11.75
C ALA A 83 -31.39 -17.94 10.40
N LEU A 84 -30.80 -16.75 10.21
CA LEU A 84 -30.88 -16.01 8.95
C LEU A 84 -30.18 -16.77 7.81
N ILE A 85 -28.96 -17.25 8.06
CA ILE A 85 -28.18 -18.00 7.06
C ILE A 85 -28.92 -19.27 6.65
N ASN A 86 -29.45 -20.03 7.60
CA ASN A 86 -30.22 -21.24 7.32
C ASN A 86 -31.49 -20.96 6.52
N ALA A 87 -32.22 -19.88 6.84
CA ALA A 87 -33.43 -19.50 6.13
C ALA A 87 -33.17 -19.07 4.67
N LEU A 88 -31.98 -18.52 4.40
CA LEU A 88 -31.56 -18.06 3.07
C LEU A 88 -30.83 -19.13 2.25
N GLU A 89 -30.43 -20.26 2.85
CA GLU A 89 -29.65 -21.31 2.18
C GLU A 89 -30.27 -21.81 0.86
N PRO A 90 -31.60 -22.03 0.73
CA PRO A 90 -32.21 -22.44 -0.54
C PRO A 90 -31.99 -21.45 -1.70
N TYR A 91 -31.74 -20.19 -1.37
CA TYR A 91 -31.54 -19.08 -2.30
C TYR A 91 -30.07 -18.75 -2.55
N ARG A 92 -29.14 -19.44 -1.87
CA ARG A 92 -27.70 -19.22 -2.03
C ARG A 92 -27.25 -19.60 -3.45
N LEU A 93 -26.61 -18.66 -4.12
CA LEU A 93 -25.99 -18.89 -5.44
C LEU A 93 -24.54 -19.34 -5.30
N VAL A 94 -23.80 -18.75 -4.36
CA VAL A 94 -22.39 -19.05 -4.11
C VAL A 94 -22.19 -19.33 -2.62
N GLY A 95 -21.64 -20.51 -2.32
CA GLY A 95 -21.17 -20.89 -1.00
C GLY A 95 -19.65 -20.96 -0.96
N MET A 96 -19.05 -20.42 0.10
CA MET A 96 -17.61 -20.48 0.33
C MET A 96 -17.37 -21.07 1.71
N ARG A 97 -16.65 -22.20 1.75
CA ARG A 97 -16.35 -22.92 2.98
C ARG A 97 -14.87 -23.21 3.10
N ASP A 98 -14.35 -23.21 4.32
CA ASP A 98 -13.00 -23.67 4.60
C ASP A 98 -12.91 -25.21 4.47
N ILE A 99 -11.70 -25.75 4.67
CA ILE A 99 -11.45 -27.20 4.63
C ILE A 99 -12.17 -27.99 5.73
N GLY A 100 -12.58 -27.32 6.83
CA GLY A 100 -13.38 -27.91 7.89
C GLY A 100 -14.89 -27.91 7.58
N GLY A 101 -15.30 -27.30 6.47
CA GLY A 101 -16.70 -27.15 6.08
C GLY A 101 -17.40 -25.93 6.69
N ASN A 102 -16.69 -25.09 7.45
CA ASN A 102 -17.27 -23.88 8.03
C ASN A 102 -17.39 -22.79 6.96
N MET A 103 -18.43 -21.97 7.04
CA MET A 103 -18.60 -20.84 6.12
C MET A 103 -17.53 -19.77 6.37
N THR A 104 -16.92 -19.26 5.30
CA THR A 104 -15.90 -18.20 5.41
C THR A 104 -16.50 -16.92 5.99
N GLY A 105 -15.75 -16.24 6.86
CA GLY A 105 -16.20 -15.02 7.56
C GLY A 105 -15.68 -13.70 6.99
N ASP A 106 -14.83 -13.76 5.98
CA ASP A 106 -14.02 -12.66 5.44
C ASP A 106 -14.05 -12.56 3.91
N MET A 107 -14.55 -13.57 3.19
CA MET A 107 -14.69 -13.52 1.73
C MET A 107 -15.98 -12.80 1.31
N ILE A 108 -15.86 -11.89 0.34
CA ILE A 108 -16.99 -11.26 -0.34
C ILE A 108 -16.95 -11.61 -1.82
N TYR A 109 -18.11 -11.55 -2.49
CA TYR A 109 -18.18 -11.80 -3.92
C TYR A 109 -19.15 -10.88 -4.64
N ASN A 110 -18.93 -10.75 -5.95
CA ASN A 110 -19.90 -10.18 -6.88
C ASN A 110 -20.20 -11.21 -7.98
N TYR A 111 -21.49 -11.50 -8.19
CA TYR A 111 -21.97 -12.41 -9.23
C TYR A 111 -22.77 -11.61 -10.27
N ARG A 112 -22.46 -11.77 -11.55
CA ARG A 112 -23.15 -11.06 -12.64
C ARG A 112 -23.48 -12.02 -13.78
N HIS A 113 -24.70 -11.97 -14.25
CA HIS A 113 -25.06 -12.56 -15.54
C HIS A 113 -24.74 -11.58 -16.66
N ASP A 114 -24.02 -12.02 -17.68
CA ASP A 114 -23.68 -11.22 -18.86
C ASP A 114 -23.81 -12.06 -20.14
N ARG A 115 -24.90 -11.81 -20.87
CA ARG A 115 -25.27 -12.45 -22.15
C ARG A 115 -25.25 -13.98 -22.10
N ASP A 116 -24.15 -14.60 -22.46
CA ASP A 116 -23.98 -16.04 -22.62
C ASP A 116 -23.21 -16.70 -21.47
N CYS A 117 -22.75 -15.91 -20.49
CA CYS A 117 -21.96 -16.39 -19.36
C CYS A 117 -22.31 -15.67 -18.05
N ASP A 118 -21.79 -16.22 -16.95
CA ASP A 118 -21.80 -15.55 -15.66
C ASP A 118 -20.37 -15.18 -15.24
N TRP A 119 -20.24 -14.13 -14.44
CA TRP A 119 -18.99 -13.68 -13.85
C TRP A 119 -19.06 -13.79 -12.34
N LEU A 120 -18.01 -14.33 -11.74
CA LEU A 120 -17.85 -14.40 -10.30
C LEU A 120 -16.50 -13.82 -9.90
N PHE A 121 -16.54 -12.66 -9.23
CA PHE A 121 -15.38 -12.04 -8.59
C PHE A 121 -15.42 -12.31 -7.09
N ILE A 122 -14.32 -12.77 -6.52
CA ILE A 122 -14.17 -13.10 -5.09
C ILE A 122 -12.92 -12.40 -4.56
N CYS A 123 -13.01 -11.78 -3.39
CA CYS A 123 -11.86 -11.22 -2.68
C CYS A 123 -12.08 -11.21 -1.16
N HIS A 124 -11.01 -10.89 -0.41
CA HIS A 124 -11.12 -10.60 1.02
C HIS A 124 -11.83 -9.26 1.24
N GLY A 125 -12.88 -9.25 2.07
CA GLY A 125 -13.63 -8.06 2.50
C GLY A 125 -13.22 -7.52 3.88
N LYS A 126 -12.15 -8.06 4.48
CA LYS A 126 -11.60 -7.64 5.76
C LYS A 126 -10.08 -7.55 5.67
N GLU A 127 -9.48 -6.67 6.47
CA GLU A 127 -8.04 -6.66 6.64
C GLU A 127 -7.57 -8.01 7.24
N PRO A 128 -6.41 -8.52 6.81
CA PRO A 128 -5.86 -9.74 7.40
C PRO A 128 -5.51 -9.52 8.88
N ALA A 129 -5.73 -10.54 9.69
CA ALA A 129 -5.50 -10.48 11.15
C ALA A 129 -4.06 -10.11 11.52
N ASN A 130 -3.08 -10.51 10.70
CA ASN A 130 -1.66 -10.19 10.89
C ASN A 130 -1.15 -9.22 9.80
N ARG A 131 -1.74 -8.02 9.71
CA ARG A 131 -1.36 -6.99 8.72
C ARG A 131 0.14 -6.62 8.72
N GLY A 132 0.83 -6.80 9.84
CA GLY A 132 2.27 -6.55 9.97
C GLY A 132 3.15 -7.76 9.66
N GLY A 133 2.56 -8.92 9.33
CA GLY A 133 3.31 -10.12 8.96
C GLY A 133 4.00 -9.96 7.61
N SER A 134 5.23 -10.46 7.51
CA SER A 134 5.99 -10.43 6.24
C SER A 134 5.43 -11.38 5.17
N TYR A 135 4.58 -12.35 5.55
CA TYR A 135 3.97 -13.32 4.63
C TYR A 135 2.71 -13.93 5.24
N HIS A 136 1.84 -14.44 4.38
CA HIS A 136 0.60 -15.09 4.78
C HIS A 136 0.55 -16.55 4.31
N THR A 137 -0.09 -17.41 5.10
CA THR A 137 -0.41 -18.77 4.67
C THR A 137 -1.67 -18.75 3.83
N ALA A 138 -1.67 -19.46 2.70
CA ALA A 138 -2.87 -19.59 1.90
C ALA A 138 -3.98 -20.32 2.67
N SER A 139 -5.18 -19.76 2.60
CA SER A 139 -6.42 -20.40 3.01
C SER A 139 -6.99 -21.21 1.85
N LYS A 140 -7.23 -22.50 2.08
CA LYS A 140 -7.95 -23.34 1.12
C LYS A 140 -9.45 -23.16 1.29
N ILE A 141 -10.12 -22.71 0.23
CA ILE A 141 -11.54 -22.41 0.21
C ILE A 141 -12.21 -23.27 -0.86
N ARG A 142 -13.26 -23.98 -0.46
CA ARG A 142 -14.19 -24.64 -1.36
C ARG A 142 -15.28 -23.67 -1.76
N ILE A 143 -15.32 -23.35 -3.05
CA ILE A 143 -16.33 -22.52 -3.70
C ILE A 143 -17.36 -23.46 -4.34
N THR A 144 -18.62 -23.32 -3.95
CA THR A 144 -19.75 -24.07 -4.53
C THR A 144 -20.68 -23.08 -5.21
N ILE A 145 -20.89 -23.25 -6.51
CA ILE A 145 -21.71 -22.38 -7.36
C ILE A 145 -22.94 -23.17 -7.80
N LYS A 146 -24.13 -22.62 -7.55
CA LYS A 146 -25.39 -23.26 -7.91
C LYS A 146 -25.56 -23.30 -9.43
N GLY A 147 -25.54 -24.50 -10.00
CA GLY A 147 -25.60 -24.73 -11.45
C GLY A 147 -24.35 -25.38 -12.03
N VAL A 148 -24.46 -25.82 -13.29
CA VAL A 148 -23.42 -26.54 -14.02
C VAL A 148 -22.73 -25.59 -15.00
N PHE A 149 -21.47 -25.28 -14.73
CA PHE A 149 -20.67 -24.33 -15.49
C PHE A 149 -19.33 -24.92 -15.92
N THR A 150 -18.75 -24.33 -16.95
CA THR A 150 -17.34 -24.51 -17.32
C THR A 150 -16.57 -23.24 -16.94
N PRO A 151 -15.93 -23.21 -15.76
CA PRO A 151 -15.20 -22.04 -15.28
C PRO A 151 -13.82 -21.89 -15.96
N THR A 152 -13.41 -20.63 -16.15
CA THR A 152 -12.03 -20.24 -16.52
C THR A 152 -11.59 -19.06 -15.66
N ILE A 153 -10.32 -19.04 -15.24
CA ILE A 153 -9.75 -17.92 -14.49
C ILE A 153 -9.35 -16.82 -15.47
N TRP A 154 -9.74 -15.60 -15.16
CA TRP A 154 -9.28 -14.40 -15.85
C TRP A 154 -8.40 -13.63 -14.87
N ASP A 155 -7.09 -13.73 -15.03
CA ASP A 155 -6.14 -13.14 -14.11
C ASP A 155 -6.15 -11.62 -14.24
N THR A 156 -6.53 -10.92 -13.18
CA THR A 156 -6.69 -9.46 -13.18
C THR A 156 -5.36 -8.71 -13.09
N LEU A 157 -4.26 -9.39 -12.81
CA LEU A 157 -2.92 -8.79 -12.73
C LEU A 157 -2.21 -8.81 -14.08
N ASP A 158 -2.27 -9.94 -14.80
CA ASP A 158 -1.56 -10.11 -16.08
C ASP A 158 -2.46 -10.21 -17.32
N GLY A 159 -3.79 -10.26 -17.13
CA GLY A 159 -4.78 -10.35 -18.20
C GLY A 159 -4.86 -11.72 -18.89
N LYS A 160 -4.12 -12.73 -18.42
CA LYS A 160 -4.12 -14.06 -19.02
C LYS A 160 -5.34 -14.87 -18.59
N ILE A 161 -5.79 -15.74 -19.49
CA ILE A 161 -6.86 -16.70 -19.22
C ILE A 161 -6.23 -18.04 -18.89
N LYS A 162 -6.59 -18.62 -17.74
CA LYS A 162 -6.03 -19.87 -17.22
C LYS A 162 -7.13 -20.91 -16.98
N PRO A 163 -6.87 -22.20 -17.25
CA PRO A 163 -7.79 -23.26 -16.85
C PRO A 163 -7.87 -23.34 -15.32
N VAL A 164 -8.96 -23.88 -14.80
CA VAL A 164 -9.13 -24.15 -13.37
C VAL A 164 -9.67 -25.56 -13.16
N ASN A 165 -9.17 -26.21 -12.11
CA ASN A 165 -9.70 -27.50 -11.68
C ASN A 165 -11.08 -27.30 -11.04
N TYR A 166 -12.07 -28.02 -11.55
CA TYR A 166 -13.42 -28.02 -10.99
C TYR A 166 -14.08 -29.39 -11.18
N ARG A 167 -15.16 -29.60 -10.44
CA ARG A 167 -16.00 -30.81 -10.52
C ARG A 167 -17.47 -30.44 -10.39
N ILE A 168 -18.34 -31.30 -10.92
CA ILE A 168 -19.78 -31.18 -10.76
C ILE A 168 -20.24 -32.12 -9.65
N GLU A 169 -20.85 -31.57 -8.60
CA GLU A 169 -21.41 -32.32 -7.47
C GLU A 169 -22.86 -31.90 -7.24
N ASN A 170 -23.80 -32.84 -7.29
CA ASN A 170 -25.23 -32.60 -7.04
C ASN A 170 -25.82 -31.44 -7.88
N GLY A 171 -25.40 -31.31 -9.15
CA GLY A 171 -25.85 -30.25 -10.05
C GLY A 171 -25.20 -28.88 -9.84
N ASN A 172 -24.16 -28.80 -9.00
CA ASN A 172 -23.41 -27.58 -8.70
C ASN A 172 -21.96 -27.69 -9.18
N THR A 173 -21.36 -26.55 -9.50
CA THR A 173 -19.95 -26.44 -9.86
C THR A 173 -19.13 -26.19 -8.62
N VAL A 174 -18.12 -27.01 -8.36
CA VAL A 174 -17.28 -26.94 -7.16
C VAL A 174 -15.81 -26.72 -7.55
N ILE A 175 -15.20 -25.70 -6.96
CA ILE A 175 -13.80 -25.31 -7.16
C ILE A 175 -13.14 -25.25 -5.79
N ASP A 176 -12.00 -25.92 -5.61
CA ASP A 176 -11.15 -25.73 -4.44
C ASP A 176 -10.01 -24.78 -4.83
N ALA A 177 -10.00 -23.58 -4.24
CA ALA A 177 -9.04 -22.52 -4.52
C ALA A 177 -8.21 -22.19 -3.28
N SER A 178 -7.00 -21.67 -3.49
CA SER A 178 -6.13 -21.17 -2.42
C SER A 178 -6.07 -19.66 -2.51
N PHE A 179 -6.28 -18.97 -1.39
CA PHE A 179 -6.24 -17.51 -1.28
C PHE A 179 -5.22 -17.10 -0.23
N TYR A 180 -4.27 -16.25 -0.62
CA TYR A 180 -3.48 -15.45 0.29
C TYR A 180 -4.23 -14.17 0.68
N ALA A 181 -3.74 -13.48 1.71
CA ALA A 181 -4.45 -12.38 2.38
C ALA A 181 -4.95 -11.23 1.48
N TYR A 182 -4.31 -11.03 0.33
CA TYR A 182 -4.63 -9.97 -0.62
C TYR A 182 -5.06 -10.49 -1.99
N ASP A 183 -5.33 -11.80 -2.08
CA ASP A 183 -5.74 -12.41 -3.34
C ASP A 183 -7.17 -12.01 -3.71
N SER A 184 -7.38 -12.03 -5.02
CA SER A 184 -8.72 -12.04 -5.60
C SER A 184 -8.78 -13.09 -6.71
N LEU A 185 -9.99 -13.53 -7.01
CA LEU A 185 -10.24 -14.52 -8.04
C LEU A 185 -11.40 -14.05 -8.92
N LEU A 186 -11.13 -13.94 -10.22
CA LEU A 186 -12.15 -13.68 -11.23
C LEU A 186 -12.36 -14.93 -12.09
N LEU A 187 -13.60 -15.40 -12.11
CA LEU A 187 -14.04 -16.54 -12.90
C LEU A 187 -15.04 -16.08 -13.96
N ARG A 188 -14.80 -16.49 -15.20
CA ARG A 188 -15.84 -16.57 -16.23
C ARG A 188 -16.47 -17.96 -16.18
N LEU A 189 -17.79 -18.01 -16.06
CA LEU A 189 -18.58 -19.23 -15.95
C LEU A 189 -19.35 -19.43 -17.27
N GLY A 190 -18.80 -20.25 -18.16
CA GLY A 190 -19.47 -20.66 -19.39
C GLY A 190 -20.53 -21.73 -19.14
N LYS A 191 -21.40 -21.99 -20.12
CA LYS A 191 -22.35 -23.12 -20.06
C LYS A 191 -21.61 -24.44 -19.94
N GLY A 192 -21.93 -25.23 -18.91
CA GLY A 192 -21.30 -26.54 -18.67
C GLY A 192 -22.21 -27.72 -19.00
N GLU A 193 -21.61 -28.91 -19.11
CA GLU A 193 -22.29 -30.21 -19.25
C GLU A 193 -22.10 -31.05 -17.97
N GLN A 194 -23.06 -31.91 -17.62
CA GLN A 194 -23.03 -32.66 -16.36
C GLN A 194 -21.85 -33.64 -16.23
N SER A 195 -21.30 -34.10 -17.35
CA SER A 195 -20.13 -35.01 -17.42
C SER A 195 -18.78 -34.29 -17.49
N ALA A 196 -18.76 -32.95 -17.47
CA ALA A 196 -17.53 -32.19 -17.58
C ALA A 196 -16.78 -32.17 -16.24
N ALA A 197 -15.60 -32.80 -16.22
CA ALA A 197 -14.57 -32.53 -15.22
C ALA A 197 -13.50 -31.63 -15.85
N GLY A 198 -13.00 -30.64 -15.10
CA GLY A 198 -11.91 -29.80 -15.57
C GLY A 198 -10.64 -30.62 -15.82
N THR A 199 -9.86 -30.25 -16.84
CA THR A 199 -8.54 -30.85 -17.08
C THR A 199 -7.66 -30.62 -15.85
N PRO A 200 -7.02 -31.65 -15.29
CA PRO A 200 -6.09 -31.47 -14.18
C PRO A 200 -4.99 -30.50 -14.58
N VAL A 201 -4.81 -29.43 -13.80
CA VAL A 201 -3.61 -28.58 -13.85
C VAL A 201 -2.38 -29.48 -13.69
N SER A 202 -1.35 -29.22 -14.51
CA SER A 202 -0.12 -30.02 -14.60
C SER A 202 0.45 -30.36 -13.23
N ALA A 203 0.95 -31.59 -13.06
CA ALA A 203 1.65 -32.00 -11.85
C ALA A 203 2.84 -31.08 -11.59
N VAL A 204 3.10 -30.77 -10.31
CA VAL A 204 4.27 -29.98 -9.91
C VAL A 204 5.52 -30.77 -10.29
N LYS A 205 6.38 -30.17 -11.12
CA LYS A 205 7.64 -30.79 -11.56
C LYS A 205 8.58 -31.02 -10.35
N PRO A 206 9.36 -32.11 -10.32
CA PRO A 206 10.31 -32.37 -9.23
C PRO A 206 11.34 -31.25 -9.06
N VAL A 207 11.72 -30.97 -7.81
CA VAL A 207 12.77 -29.99 -7.48
C VAL A 207 14.14 -30.65 -7.64
N ILE A 208 14.98 -30.08 -8.49
CA ILE A 208 16.39 -30.45 -8.66
C ILE A 208 17.22 -29.87 -7.52
N SER A 209 17.01 -28.58 -7.23
CA SER A 209 17.81 -27.83 -6.26
C SER A 209 17.05 -26.64 -5.71
N GLU A 210 17.38 -26.26 -4.48
CA GLU A 210 16.95 -25.01 -3.84
C GLU A 210 18.19 -24.24 -3.39
N VAL A 211 18.35 -23.02 -3.93
CA VAL A 211 19.49 -22.15 -3.64
C VAL A 211 19.03 -21.01 -2.76
N PHE A 212 19.59 -20.97 -1.55
CA PHE A 212 19.47 -19.82 -0.66
C PHE A 212 20.60 -18.86 -1.00
N CYS A 213 20.28 -17.72 -1.59
CA CYS A 213 21.28 -16.70 -1.89
C CYS A 213 21.92 -16.21 -0.59
N ARG A 214 23.25 -16.12 -0.54
CA ARG A 214 24.01 -15.78 0.68
C ARG A 214 25.12 -14.80 0.32
N GLY A 215 25.57 -14.03 1.30
CA GLY A 215 26.67 -13.08 1.15
C GLY A 215 26.19 -11.71 0.67
N THR A 216 27.12 -10.96 0.08
CA THR A 216 26.85 -9.63 -0.48
C THR A 216 26.78 -9.69 -2.00
N VAL A 217 26.04 -8.76 -2.59
CA VAL A 217 25.78 -8.67 -4.02
C VAL A 217 26.21 -7.31 -4.56
N ASP A 218 26.52 -7.29 -5.85
CA ASP A 218 26.70 -6.05 -6.57
C ASP A 218 25.34 -5.34 -6.65
N TYR A 219 25.33 -4.01 -6.61
CA TYR A 219 24.09 -3.25 -6.61
C TYR A 219 24.21 -1.94 -7.39
N ARG A 220 23.06 -1.38 -7.77
CA ARG A 220 22.95 -0.04 -8.35
C ARG A 220 21.86 0.75 -7.66
N LEU A 221 22.13 2.02 -7.44
CA LEU A 221 21.14 3.01 -7.04
C LEU A 221 20.69 3.76 -8.30
N GLU A 222 19.38 3.90 -8.52
CA GLU A 222 18.84 4.70 -9.63
C GLU A 222 18.93 6.20 -9.37
N GLU A 223 19.16 6.60 -8.11
CA GLU A 223 19.32 7.98 -7.67
C GLU A 223 20.57 8.12 -6.78
N PRO A 224 21.11 9.33 -6.58
CA PRO A 224 22.15 9.55 -5.57
C PRO A 224 21.66 9.19 -4.16
N ASN A 225 22.60 8.82 -3.27
CA ASN A 225 22.27 8.70 -1.86
C ASN A 225 22.06 10.10 -1.24
N ALA A 226 21.30 10.14 -0.15
CA ALA A 226 20.96 11.37 0.53
C ALA A 226 21.49 11.38 1.98
N LEU A 227 21.93 12.55 2.43
CA LEU A 227 22.00 12.92 3.84
C LEU A 227 20.95 14.01 4.07
N LEU A 228 19.98 13.72 4.92
CA LEU A 228 18.93 14.67 5.29
C LEU A 228 19.50 15.83 6.12
N ILE A 229 19.10 17.05 5.81
CA ILE A 229 19.36 18.28 6.57
C ILE A 229 18.01 18.83 7.03
N ASP A 230 17.65 18.48 8.27
CA ASP A 230 16.35 18.71 8.91
C ASP A 230 16.48 19.50 10.23
N GLY A 231 17.60 20.21 10.39
CA GLY A 231 17.79 21.16 11.48
C GLY A 231 19.10 21.91 11.30
N ALA A 232 19.19 23.07 11.95
CA ALA A 232 20.34 23.95 11.84
C ALA A 232 20.42 24.89 13.05
N GLU A 233 21.60 25.44 13.30
CA GLU A 233 21.69 26.75 13.98
C GLU A 233 21.12 27.80 13.03
N TRP A 234 20.42 28.80 13.54
CA TRP A 234 19.67 29.72 12.68
C TRP A 234 19.68 31.15 13.22
N ARG A 235 19.32 32.11 12.35
CA ARG A 235 19.07 33.51 12.72
C ARG A 235 18.22 34.19 11.66
N VAL A 236 17.57 35.28 12.02
CA VAL A 236 16.68 36.06 11.13
C VAL A 236 17.36 37.36 10.72
N ASP A 237 17.18 37.74 9.45
CA ASP A 237 17.53 39.06 8.91
C ASP A 237 18.96 39.56 9.19
N SER A 238 19.95 38.66 9.10
CA SER A 238 21.34 39.07 9.31
C SER A 238 21.87 39.92 8.14
N ASP A 239 22.85 40.79 8.44
CA ASP A 239 23.52 41.64 7.45
C ASP A 239 24.24 40.85 6.35
N GLY A 240 24.67 39.62 6.64
CA GLY A 240 25.37 38.78 5.67
C GLY A 240 25.60 37.36 6.16
N LEU A 241 25.58 36.40 5.24
CA LEU A 241 25.61 34.96 5.53
C LEU A 241 26.84 34.53 6.35
N THR A 242 27.98 35.23 6.20
CA THR A 242 29.24 34.93 6.91
C THR A 242 29.43 35.70 8.22
N ALA A 243 28.42 36.41 8.74
CA ALA A 243 28.53 37.06 10.04
C ALA A 243 28.62 36.03 11.19
N ASP A 244 29.44 36.29 12.21
CA ASP A 244 29.75 35.31 13.27
C ASP A 244 28.83 35.37 14.51
N SER A 245 27.99 36.39 14.62
CA SER A 245 27.11 36.61 15.78
C SER A 245 25.63 36.38 15.47
N GLY A 246 24.81 36.30 16.52
CA GLY A 246 23.35 36.22 16.42
C GLY A 246 22.79 34.83 16.11
N TRP A 247 23.60 33.78 16.17
CA TRP A 247 23.13 32.41 15.97
C TRP A 247 22.33 31.90 17.17
N HIS A 248 21.11 31.46 16.92
CA HIS A 248 20.35 30.63 17.83
C HIS A 248 20.91 29.20 17.83
N PRO A 249 20.77 28.46 18.96
CA PRO A 249 21.15 27.06 19.02
C PRO A 249 20.44 26.21 17.95
N TYR A 250 21.04 25.06 17.66
CA TYR A 250 20.46 24.07 16.76
C TYR A 250 19.01 23.73 17.15
N GLU A 251 18.14 23.67 16.16
CA GLU A 251 16.76 23.21 16.30
C GLU A 251 16.31 22.49 15.01
N GLU A 252 15.31 21.61 15.12
CA GLU A 252 14.67 20.93 14.00
C GLU A 252 13.96 21.93 13.08
N THR A 253 13.98 21.71 11.76
CA THR A 253 13.55 22.67 10.74
C THR A 253 12.12 23.20 10.91
N LEU A 254 11.13 22.36 11.19
CA LEU A 254 9.75 22.85 11.35
C LEU A 254 9.58 23.65 12.64
N ARG A 255 10.30 23.27 13.71
CA ARG A 255 10.34 24.02 14.97
C ARG A 255 11.08 25.35 14.83
N LEU A 256 12.24 25.36 14.16
CA LEU A 256 13.01 26.58 13.90
C LEU A 256 12.25 27.51 12.96
N ASN A 257 11.54 26.98 11.95
CA ASN A 257 10.67 27.78 11.08
C ASN A 257 9.61 28.55 11.89
N ASN A 258 8.98 27.90 12.88
CA ASN A 258 8.01 28.55 13.76
C ASN A 258 8.65 29.62 14.66
N ALA A 259 9.87 29.39 15.13
CA ALA A 259 10.62 30.35 15.95
C ALA A 259 11.06 31.56 15.11
N ALA A 260 11.64 31.33 13.93
CA ALA A 260 12.07 32.35 13.00
C ALA A 260 10.91 33.21 12.50
N ALA A 261 9.76 32.60 12.16
CA ALA A 261 8.56 33.33 11.78
C ALA A 261 8.10 34.29 12.89
N ARG A 262 8.13 33.84 14.16
CA ARG A 262 7.76 34.68 15.31
C ARG A 262 8.71 35.87 15.46
N GLU A 263 10.01 35.65 15.30
CA GLU A 263 11.03 36.70 15.40
C GLU A 263 10.93 37.73 14.27
N ALA A 264 10.64 37.27 13.05
CA ALA A 264 10.33 38.11 11.89
C ALA A 264 8.96 38.83 11.99
N GLY A 265 8.17 38.61 13.04
CA GLY A 265 6.83 39.18 13.19
C GLY A 265 5.78 38.61 12.23
N LEU A 266 6.03 37.44 11.64
CA LEU A 266 5.11 36.73 10.76
C LEU A 266 4.06 35.94 11.56
N PRO A 267 2.85 35.72 11.01
CA PRO A 267 1.81 34.95 11.68
C PRO A 267 2.22 33.49 11.89
N ALA A 268 1.72 32.90 12.98
CA ALA A 268 1.90 31.48 13.27
C ALA A 268 1.27 30.61 12.17
N TYR A 269 1.88 29.45 11.90
CA TYR A 269 1.32 28.48 10.98
C TYR A 269 -0.08 28.02 11.42
N ASN A 270 -1.05 28.14 10.53
CA ASN A 270 -2.47 27.88 10.79
C ASN A 270 -2.98 26.61 10.06
N GLY A 271 -2.10 25.83 9.41
CA GLY A 271 -2.48 24.66 8.63
C GLY A 271 -3.01 24.98 7.23
N ALA A 272 -3.14 26.26 6.85
CA ALA A 272 -3.65 26.66 5.56
C ALA A 272 -2.65 26.36 4.44
N GLN A 273 -3.17 26.01 3.27
CA GLN A 273 -2.36 25.73 2.09
C GLN A 273 -1.89 27.05 1.45
N PRO A 274 -0.66 27.14 0.90
CA PRO A 274 -0.12 28.41 0.39
C PRO A 274 -0.98 29.11 -0.68
N TRP A 275 -1.84 28.38 -1.40
CA TRP A 275 -2.74 28.95 -2.41
C TRP A 275 -4.00 29.62 -1.82
N THR A 276 -4.27 29.47 -0.53
CA THR A 276 -5.36 30.19 0.15
C THR A 276 -4.95 31.59 0.61
N GLU A 277 -3.65 31.88 0.59
CA GLU A 277 -3.08 33.17 1.00
C GLU A 277 -2.86 34.07 -0.22
N PRO A 278 -3.03 35.41 -0.10
CA PRO A 278 -2.69 36.34 -1.17
C PRO A 278 -1.22 36.23 -1.59
N PRO A 279 -0.86 36.61 -2.84
CA PRO A 279 0.54 36.73 -3.25
C PRO A 279 1.36 37.56 -2.25
N GLU A 280 2.54 37.07 -1.90
CA GLU A 280 3.39 37.71 -0.89
C GLU A 280 4.59 38.42 -1.52
N ILE A 281 5.05 39.46 -0.83
CA ILE A 281 6.34 40.09 -1.08
C ILE A 281 7.25 39.60 0.05
N LEU A 282 8.35 38.95 -0.31
CA LEU A 282 9.32 38.43 0.67
C LEU A 282 10.11 39.60 1.26
N THR A 283 9.99 39.79 2.58
CA THR A 283 10.67 40.87 3.32
C THR A 283 11.69 40.37 4.34
N HIS A 284 11.70 39.06 4.61
CA HIS A 284 12.54 38.44 5.63
C HIS A 284 13.30 37.24 5.07
N HIS A 285 14.45 36.96 5.67
CA HIS A 285 15.23 35.75 5.40
C HIS A 285 15.70 35.09 6.69
N VAL A 286 15.97 33.80 6.57
CA VAL A 286 16.61 33.00 7.61
C VAL A 286 17.96 32.54 7.08
N ASP A 287 19.00 32.75 7.87
CA ASP A 287 20.29 32.10 7.65
C ASP A 287 20.33 30.81 8.47
N LEU A 288 20.74 29.71 7.85
CA LEU A 288 20.89 28.40 8.44
C LEU A 288 22.36 28.01 8.40
N ARG A 289 22.88 27.48 9.51
CA ARG A 289 24.20 26.87 9.61
C ARG A 289 24.06 25.42 10.00
N TYR A 290 24.37 24.54 9.05
CA TYR A 290 24.39 23.10 9.26
C TYR A 290 25.83 22.58 9.25
N THR A 291 26.21 21.86 10.29
CA THR A 291 27.53 21.24 10.43
C THR A 291 27.41 19.73 10.41
N PHE A 292 28.26 19.07 9.63
CA PHE A 292 28.32 17.61 9.55
C PHE A 292 29.76 17.12 9.41
N THR A 293 29.98 15.84 9.76
CA THR A 293 31.29 15.20 9.59
C THR A 293 31.27 14.29 8.36
N SER A 294 32.42 14.18 7.69
CA SER A 294 32.66 13.21 6.61
C SER A 294 33.94 12.40 6.87
N ASP A 295 33.87 11.08 6.77
CA ASP A 295 35.06 10.21 6.85
C ASP A 295 35.88 10.21 5.56
N VAL A 296 35.29 10.70 4.47
CA VAL A 296 35.84 10.70 3.10
C VAL A 296 35.75 12.09 2.47
N GLU A 297 36.50 12.30 1.41
CA GLU A 297 36.25 13.43 0.51
C GLU A 297 35.24 13.02 -0.55
N VAL A 298 34.32 13.91 -0.93
CA VAL A 298 33.31 13.62 -1.94
C VAL A 298 33.17 14.79 -2.90
N ASP A 299 33.18 14.51 -4.19
CA ASP A 299 32.99 15.48 -5.25
C ASP A 299 31.68 15.21 -6.01
N GLY A 300 31.18 16.20 -6.76
CA GLY A 300 29.95 16.08 -7.53
C GLY A 300 28.67 16.03 -6.68
N CYS A 301 28.72 16.49 -5.44
CA CYS A 301 27.55 16.58 -4.58
C CYS A 301 26.62 17.74 -4.97
N CYS A 302 25.34 17.61 -4.62
CA CYS A 302 24.35 18.68 -4.77
C CYS A 302 23.60 18.91 -3.45
N LEU A 303 23.14 20.14 -3.22
CA LEU A 303 22.12 20.44 -2.22
C LEU A 303 20.77 20.49 -2.92
N ALA A 304 19.82 19.63 -2.54
CA ALA A 304 18.45 19.73 -2.97
C ALA A 304 17.64 20.52 -1.94
N ILE A 305 16.97 21.58 -2.39
CA ILE A 305 16.30 22.56 -1.53
C ILE A 305 15.15 23.25 -2.28
N GLU A 306 14.09 23.62 -1.56
CA GLU A 306 13.01 24.42 -2.14
C GLU A 306 13.42 25.88 -2.38
N ASN A 307 12.85 26.49 -3.42
CA ASN A 307 13.10 27.90 -3.78
C ASN A 307 14.58 28.20 -4.05
N ALA A 308 15.34 27.25 -4.61
CA ALA A 308 16.77 27.37 -4.85
C ALA A 308 17.21 28.70 -5.55
N PRO A 309 16.48 29.25 -6.55
CA PRO A 309 16.82 30.54 -7.17
C PRO A 309 16.82 31.72 -6.21
N LEU A 310 16.15 31.60 -5.06
CA LEU A 310 16.07 32.63 -4.02
C LEU A 310 17.07 32.40 -2.89
N CYS A 311 17.84 31.30 -2.93
CA CYS A 311 18.78 30.93 -1.89
C CYS A 311 20.21 31.40 -2.20
N GLU A 312 20.96 31.76 -1.16
CA GLU A 312 22.41 31.87 -1.21
C GLU A 312 23.03 30.72 -0.40
N VAL A 313 23.94 29.96 -1.00
CA VAL A 313 24.51 28.75 -0.37
C VAL A 313 26.03 28.78 -0.42
N LEU A 314 26.66 28.50 0.71
CA LEU A 314 28.10 28.32 0.85
C LEU A 314 28.40 26.95 1.48
N LEU A 315 29.39 26.23 0.95
CA LEU A 315 29.98 25.05 1.59
C LEU A 315 31.42 25.36 1.97
N ASN A 316 31.75 25.29 3.25
CA ASN A 316 33.10 25.59 3.76
C ASN A 316 33.63 26.97 3.34
N GLY A 317 32.73 27.95 3.19
CA GLY A 317 33.03 29.31 2.73
C GLY A 317 33.10 29.49 1.20
N GLU A 318 33.00 28.40 0.43
CA GLU A 318 32.97 28.46 -1.03
C GLU A 318 31.53 28.49 -1.54
N LYS A 319 31.24 29.37 -2.51
CA LYS A 319 29.89 29.55 -3.05
C LYS A 319 29.44 28.33 -3.87
N ALA A 320 28.18 27.92 -3.68
CA ALA A 320 27.55 26.90 -4.50
C ALA A 320 27.43 27.34 -5.97
N GLY A 321 27.38 26.34 -6.86
CA GLY A 321 27.32 26.53 -8.30
C GLY A 321 25.90 26.64 -8.84
N ASP A 322 25.73 26.24 -10.10
CA ASP A 322 24.46 26.35 -10.82
C ASP A 322 23.40 25.36 -10.31
N ILE A 323 22.14 25.74 -10.51
CA ILE A 323 20.97 24.88 -10.32
C ILE A 323 20.87 23.91 -11.52
N ASP A 324 20.65 22.62 -11.25
CA ASP A 324 20.63 21.56 -12.27
C ASP A 324 19.62 20.46 -11.92
N GLY A 325 18.40 20.61 -12.45
CA GLY A 325 17.29 19.68 -12.23
C GLY A 325 16.79 19.68 -10.79
N TRP A 326 16.12 18.59 -10.41
CA TRP A 326 15.38 18.48 -9.15
C TRP A 326 15.54 17.10 -8.50
N PHE A 327 15.07 16.98 -7.25
CA PHE A 327 15.05 15.74 -6.46
C PHE A 327 13.63 15.38 -6.03
N VAL A 328 13.09 14.30 -6.62
CA VAL A 328 11.74 13.74 -6.38
C VAL A 328 10.57 14.65 -6.80
N ASP A 329 10.60 15.93 -6.46
CA ASP A 329 9.61 16.94 -6.85
C ASP A 329 10.30 18.15 -7.49
N GLU A 330 9.66 18.78 -8.48
CA GLU A 330 10.18 19.96 -9.17
C GLU A 330 10.34 21.18 -8.24
N SER A 331 9.66 21.20 -7.09
CA SER A 331 9.88 22.24 -6.07
C SER A 331 11.25 22.14 -5.39
N ILE A 332 11.90 20.97 -5.43
CA ILE A 332 13.14 20.67 -4.71
C ILE A 332 14.31 20.63 -5.72
N GLU A 333 14.74 21.81 -6.12
CA GLU A 333 15.81 22.00 -7.10
C GLU A 333 17.19 21.65 -6.53
N LYS A 334 18.09 21.17 -7.38
CA LYS A 334 19.46 20.77 -6.98
C LYS A 334 20.46 21.85 -7.31
N ILE A 335 21.17 22.34 -6.30
CA ILE A 335 22.28 23.29 -6.44
C ILE A 335 23.60 22.51 -6.38
N LYS A 336 24.49 22.67 -7.36
CA LYS A 336 25.82 22.04 -7.34
C LYS A 336 26.65 22.56 -6.17
N LEU A 337 27.28 21.66 -5.42
CA LEU A 337 28.14 22.05 -4.30
C LEU A 337 29.63 21.91 -4.64
N PRO A 338 30.50 22.73 -4.01
CA PRO A 338 31.93 22.46 -3.94
C PRO A 338 32.23 21.08 -3.33
N LYS A 339 33.50 20.68 -3.39
CA LYS A 339 33.97 19.41 -2.84
C LYS A 339 33.77 19.34 -1.32
N ILE A 340 33.15 18.27 -0.84
CA ILE A 340 33.09 17.91 0.58
C ILE A 340 34.47 17.42 1.02
N ARG A 341 34.97 17.97 2.12
CA ARG A 341 36.27 17.64 2.68
C ARG A 341 36.12 16.54 3.73
N LYS A 342 37.17 15.75 3.94
CA LYS A 342 37.23 14.85 5.09
C LYS A 342 37.29 15.68 6.39
N GLY A 343 36.57 15.26 7.42
CA GLY A 343 36.41 15.97 8.69
C GLY A 343 35.12 16.78 8.76
N VAL A 344 35.16 17.89 9.50
CA VAL A 344 33.99 18.75 9.72
C VAL A 344 33.77 19.65 8.51
N ASN A 345 32.53 19.72 8.04
CA ASN A 345 32.09 20.60 6.98
C ASN A 345 30.92 21.44 7.47
N THR A 346 30.78 22.64 6.91
CA THR A 346 29.70 23.56 7.24
C THR A 346 29.02 24.06 5.97
N ILE A 347 27.70 23.90 5.92
CA ILE A 347 26.84 24.52 4.90
C ILE A 347 26.17 25.73 5.54
N LEU A 348 26.27 26.88 4.88
CA LEU A 348 25.50 28.07 5.19
C LEU A 348 24.46 28.28 4.09
N ILE A 349 23.21 28.52 4.49
CA ILE A 349 22.08 28.74 3.56
C ILE A 349 21.37 30.01 4.01
N ARG A 350 21.25 31.00 3.13
CA ARG A 350 20.24 32.07 3.27
C ARG A 350 19.02 31.67 2.45
N THR A 351 17.87 31.60 3.09
CA THR A 351 16.60 31.26 2.44
C THR A 351 15.51 32.26 2.84
N PRO A 352 14.59 32.63 1.94
CA PRO A 352 13.47 33.48 2.32
C PRO A 352 12.54 32.80 3.34
N ILE A 353 11.85 33.62 4.12
CA ILE A 353 10.71 33.21 4.95
C ILE A 353 9.56 34.21 4.80
N GLY A 354 8.34 33.70 4.73
CA GLY A 354 7.13 34.48 4.50
C GLY A 354 5.89 33.81 5.07
N ILE A 355 4.72 34.32 4.68
CA ILE A 355 3.42 33.72 4.99
C ILE A 355 3.25 32.42 4.18
N ARG A 356 3.57 32.44 2.88
CA ARG A 356 3.48 31.30 1.95
C ARG A 356 4.78 30.50 1.90
N THR A 357 5.91 31.18 2.01
CA THR A 357 7.25 30.58 1.93
C THR A 357 7.73 30.17 3.33
N LYS A 358 8.04 28.89 3.51
CA LYS A 358 8.52 28.33 4.80
C LYS A 358 9.92 27.75 4.62
N VAL A 359 10.63 27.61 5.72
CA VAL A 359 11.87 26.84 5.75
C VAL A 359 11.50 25.36 5.85
N GLU A 360 11.99 24.56 4.90
CA GLU A 360 11.72 23.12 4.80
C GLU A 360 13.04 22.33 4.80
N TRP A 361 12.94 21.00 4.91
CA TRP A 361 14.11 20.12 4.88
C TRP A 361 14.91 20.26 3.59
N CYS A 362 16.23 20.10 3.69
CA CYS A 362 17.13 20.06 2.54
C CYS A 362 17.83 18.70 2.48
N TYR A 363 18.41 18.35 1.34
CA TYR A 363 19.07 17.06 1.15
C TYR A 363 20.44 17.26 0.51
N LEU A 364 21.47 16.77 1.17
CA LEU A 364 22.77 16.64 0.55
C LEU A 364 22.77 15.34 -0.27
N LEU A 365 22.98 15.43 -1.58
CA LEU A 365 22.90 14.33 -2.52
C LEU A 365 24.26 13.99 -3.11
N GLY A 366 24.61 12.71 -3.23
CA GLY A 366 25.87 12.30 -3.87
C GLY A 366 26.17 10.81 -3.81
N ALA A 367 27.35 10.45 -4.34
CA ALA A 367 27.86 9.08 -4.35
C ALA A 367 28.63 8.78 -3.04
N PHE A 368 27.91 8.72 -1.93
CA PHE A 368 28.47 8.47 -0.60
C PHE A 368 27.54 7.61 0.25
N GLY A 369 28.07 7.02 1.33
CA GLY A 369 27.27 6.36 2.36
C GLY A 369 26.94 7.32 3.51
N VAL A 370 25.95 7.00 4.34
CA VAL A 370 25.61 7.75 5.55
C VAL A 370 25.49 6.80 6.74
N SER A 371 26.11 7.15 7.87
CA SER A 371 25.88 6.48 9.15
C SER A 371 25.01 7.37 10.04
N VAL A 372 24.02 6.77 10.70
CA VAL A 372 23.12 7.43 11.65
C VAL A 372 23.22 6.75 13.02
N ALA A 373 23.35 7.53 14.08
CA ALA A 373 23.31 7.05 15.46
C ALA A 373 22.55 8.06 16.35
N GLY A 374 21.27 7.77 16.63
CA GLY A 374 20.40 8.72 17.34
C GLY A 374 20.14 9.96 16.48
N THR A 375 20.71 11.10 16.89
CA THR A 375 20.67 12.39 16.17
C THR A 375 21.89 12.61 15.28
N GLU A 376 22.96 11.83 15.49
CA GLU A 376 24.24 12.03 14.81
C GLU A 376 24.21 11.44 13.40
N LYS A 377 24.65 12.23 12.43
CA LYS A 377 24.77 11.86 11.01
C LYS A 377 26.20 12.10 10.53
N LYS A 378 26.72 11.18 9.73
CA LYS A 378 28.07 11.30 9.16
C LYS A 378 28.14 10.70 7.76
N ILE A 379 28.84 11.38 6.86
CA ILE A 379 29.15 10.86 5.52
C ILE A 379 30.27 9.82 5.63
N THR A 380 30.09 8.72 4.91
CA THR A 380 31.03 7.59 4.82
C THR A 380 31.25 7.23 3.35
N ALA A 381 32.18 6.30 3.07
CA ALA A 381 32.30 5.75 1.72
C ALA A 381 30.98 5.09 1.31
N LEU A 382 30.61 5.22 0.03
CA LEU A 382 29.50 4.43 -0.51
C LEU A 382 29.83 2.94 -0.36
N PRO A 383 28.90 2.09 0.10
CA PRO A 383 29.14 0.65 0.20
C PRO A 383 29.57 0.08 -1.15
N GLU A 384 30.56 -0.82 -1.17
CA GLU A 384 30.95 -1.50 -2.42
C GLU A 384 29.92 -2.56 -2.82
N LYS A 385 29.29 -3.20 -1.84
CA LYS A 385 28.28 -4.25 -1.99
C LYS A 385 27.24 -4.15 -0.90
N LEU A 386 26.05 -4.70 -1.15
CA LEU A 386 25.00 -4.83 -0.14
C LEU A 386 24.78 -6.30 0.22
N GLY A 387 24.51 -6.57 1.49
CA GLY A 387 23.89 -7.81 1.93
C GLY A 387 22.37 -7.72 1.87
N TYR A 388 21.73 -8.89 1.88
CA TYR A 388 20.28 -8.96 2.08
C TYR A 388 19.93 -8.70 3.54
N SER A 389 19.68 -7.43 3.85
CA SER A 389 19.18 -6.90 5.11
C SER A 389 18.71 -5.46 4.86
N SER A 390 18.24 -4.78 5.90
CA SER A 390 17.85 -3.37 5.80
C SER A 390 19.01 -2.50 5.31
N VAL A 391 18.83 -1.77 4.21
CA VAL A 391 19.88 -0.91 3.64
C VAL A 391 20.18 0.30 4.51
N THR A 392 19.28 0.63 5.44
CA THR A 392 19.48 1.72 6.41
C THR A 392 20.67 1.44 7.33
N SER A 393 20.92 0.17 7.64
CA SER A 393 22.07 -0.30 8.42
C SER A 393 23.35 -0.47 7.59
N GLN A 394 23.26 -0.28 6.27
CA GLN A 394 24.34 -0.54 5.30
C GLN A 394 24.76 0.74 4.57
N GLY A 395 24.65 1.91 5.21
CA GLY A 395 25.11 3.17 4.62
C GLY A 395 24.07 3.91 3.76
N LEU A 396 22.83 3.42 3.68
CA LEU A 396 21.75 4.04 2.89
C LEU A 396 20.51 4.41 3.75
N PRO A 397 20.66 5.06 4.93
CA PRO A 397 19.55 5.34 5.85
C PRO A 397 18.47 6.28 5.32
N PHE A 398 18.84 7.25 4.47
CA PHE A 398 17.90 8.21 3.86
C PHE A 398 17.72 7.97 2.35
N TYR A 399 18.25 6.86 1.82
CA TYR A 399 18.01 6.51 0.43
C TYR A 399 16.55 6.11 0.25
N THR A 400 15.90 6.60 -0.80
CA THR A 400 14.48 6.31 -1.05
C THR A 400 14.14 6.01 -2.51
N GLY A 401 15.15 5.97 -3.37
CA GLY A 401 15.00 5.58 -4.77
C GLY A 401 14.92 4.07 -4.93
N ASN A 402 15.05 3.59 -6.16
CA ASN A 402 15.05 2.16 -6.45
C ASN A 402 16.46 1.57 -6.27
N ILE A 403 16.55 0.33 -5.78
CA ILE A 403 17.81 -0.40 -5.64
C ILE A 403 17.76 -1.65 -6.50
N GLU A 404 18.73 -1.83 -7.38
CA GLU A 404 18.93 -3.07 -8.11
C GLU A 404 19.98 -3.93 -7.41
N TYR A 405 19.65 -5.19 -7.14
CA TYR A 405 20.54 -6.19 -6.57
C TYR A 405 20.88 -7.23 -7.64
N ASP A 406 22.15 -7.38 -8.00
CA ASP A 406 22.59 -8.34 -9.02
C ASP A 406 23.08 -9.63 -8.38
N GLN A 407 22.26 -10.67 -8.45
CA GLN A 407 22.57 -12.00 -7.94
C GLN A 407 23.04 -12.91 -9.07
N LYS A 408 24.34 -13.23 -9.05
CA LYS A 408 24.93 -14.22 -9.97
C LYS A 408 24.56 -15.64 -9.54
N ILE A 409 24.22 -16.49 -10.51
CA ILE A 409 23.81 -17.88 -10.29
C ILE A 409 24.38 -18.78 -11.39
N THR A 410 24.45 -20.08 -11.09
CA THR A 410 24.74 -21.12 -12.09
C THR A 410 23.60 -22.12 -12.05
N THR A 411 23.03 -22.43 -13.20
CA THR A 411 21.87 -23.32 -13.33
C THR A 411 22.22 -24.52 -14.20
N PRO A 412 21.62 -25.70 -13.95
CA PRO A 412 21.44 -26.71 -14.98
C PRO A 412 20.34 -26.27 -15.96
N ASP A 413 20.06 -27.11 -16.96
CA ASP A 413 18.86 -26.97 -17.78
C ASP A 413 17.62 -27.24 -16.90
N CYS A 414 16.80 -26.22 -16.65
CA CYS A 414 15.74 -26.29 -15.62
C CYS A 414 14.61 -25.27 -15.85
N ASP A 415 13.49 -25.47 -15.16
CA ASP A 415 12.52 -24.40 -14.91
C ASP A 415 12.89 -23.69 -13.60
N LEU A 416 13.04 -22.36 -13.67
CA LEU A 416 13.55 -21.55 -12.56
C LEU A 416 12.44 -20.71 -11.93
N THR A 417 12.39 -20.72 -10.61
CA THR A 417 11.50 -19.86 -9.83
C THR A 417 12.31 -19.06 -8.82
N VAL A 418 11.96 -17.79 -8.60
CA VAL A 418 12.54 -16.95 -7.55
C VAL A 418 11.49 -16.55 -6.52
N LYS A 419 11.86 -16.56 -5.24
CA LYS A 419 11.04 -16.12 -4.12
C LYS A 419 11.73 -15.03 -3.32
N VAL A 420 11.06 -13.90 -3.10
CA VAL A 420 11.54 -12.75 -2.31
C VAL A 420 10.51 -12.40 -1.24
N SER A 421 10.48 -13.19 -0.17
CA SER A 421 9.37 -13.16 0.81
C SER A 421 9.45 -12.06 1.86
N GLU A 422 10.54 -11.28 1.91
CA GLU A 422 10.68 -10.23 2.92
C GLU A 422 11.49 -9.07 2.37
N TYR A 423 10.78 -8.01 2.02
CA TYR A 423 11.35 -6.75 1.58
C TYR A 423 10.55 -5.58 2.17
N ARG A 424 11.16 -4.40 2.14
CA ARG A 424 10.53 -3.12 2.46
C ARG A 424 10.75 -2.18 1.28
N GLY A 425 9.72 -2.09 0.46
CA GLY A 425 9.67 -1.42 -0.82
C GLY A 425 8.24 -1.50 -1.35
N ALA A 426 7.95 -0.83 -2.45
CA ALA A 426 6.63 -0.91 -3.10
C ALA A 426 6.41 -2.29 -3.75
N LEU A 427 7.42 -2.79 -4.49
CA LEU A 427 7.43 -4.10 -5.13
C LEU A 427 8.86 -4.49 -5.53
N ILE A 428 9.05 -5.74 -5.94
CA ILE A 428 10.27 -6.20 -6.60
C ILE A 428 9.96 -6.46 -8.08
N ARG A 429 10.76 -5.92 -8.99
CA ARG A 429 10.78 -6.34 -10.41
C ARG A 429 11.98 -7.23 -10.65
N VAL A 430 11.78 -8.31 -11.39
CA VAL A 430 12.81 -9.32 -11.61
C VAL A 430 13.24 -9.31 -13.06
N PHE A 431 14.55 -9.26 -13.28
CA PHE A 431 15.16 -9.47 -14.58
C PHE A 431 16.06 -10.70 -14.54
N LEU A 432 16.05 -11.49 -15.62
CA LEU A 432 16.98 -12.58 -15.85
C LEU A 432 17.82 -12.23 -17.08
N ASP A 433 19.13 -12.05 -16.88
CA ASP A 433 20.07 -11.62 -17.92
C ASP A 433 19.63 -10.34 -18.65
N GLY A 434 19.00 -9.41 -17.90
CA GLY A 434 18.46 -8.16 -18.41
C GLY A 434 17.06 -8.26 -19.04
N GLU A 435 16.52 -9.46 -19.24
CA GLU A 435 15.14 -9.64 -19.70
C GLU A 435 14.16 -9.50 -18.52
N ASP A 436 13.16 -8.63 -18.65
CA ASP A 436 12.11 -8.45 -17.64
C ASP A 436 11.19 -9.68 -17.57
N LYS A 437 11.10 -10.28 -16.38
CA LYS A 437 10.27 -11.46 -16.10
C LYS A 437 8.99 -11.13 -15.34
N GLY A 438 8.82 -9.88 -14.90
CA GLY A 438 7.64 -9.42 -14.17
C GLY A 438 7.93 -9.01 -12.73
N VAL A 439 6.87 -8.99 -11.91
CA VAL A 439 6.90 -8.39 -10.57
C VAL A 439 6.53 -9.39 -9.48
N ILE A 440 7.12 -9.20 -8.30
CA ILE A 440 6.77 -9.81 -7.04
C ILE A 440 6.23 -8.69 -6.15
N ALA A 441 4.93 -8.72 -5.86
CA ALA A 441 4.25 -7.73 -5.03
C ALA A 441 3.36 -8.34 -3.94
N PHE A 442 2.92 -9.59 -4.15
CA PHE A 442 1.95 -10.27 -3.28
C PHE A 442 2.44 -11.67 -2.93
N ASP A 443 1.92 -12.22 -1.84
CA ASP A 443 2.09 -13.63 -1.50
C ASP A 443 1.74 -14.55 -2.69
N PRO A 444 2.45 -15.67 -2.87
CA PRO A 444 3.52 -16.23 -2.02
C PRO A 444 4.89 -15.58 -2.25
N PHE A 445 4.93 -14.38 -2.83
CA PHE A 445 6.13 -13.62 -3.17
C PHE A 445 7.08 -14.38 -4.08
N THR A 446 6.51 -15.07 -5.06
CA THR A 446 7.19 -16.02 -5.93
C THR A 446 6.89 -15.71 -7.39
N LEU A 447 7.90 -15.74 -8.24
CA LEU A 447 7.79 -15.52 -9.68
C LEU A 447 8.43 -16.67 -10.44
N ASP A 448 7.68 -17.23 -11.39
CA ASP A 448 8.18 -18.21 -12.35
C ASP A 448 8.92 -17.49 -13.47
N LEU A 449 10.19 -17.83 -13.67
CA LEU A 449 11.06 -17.25 -14.70
C LEU A 449 11.06 -18.09 -15.99
N GLY A 450 10.35 -19.22 -15.99
CA GLY A 450 10.27 -20.18 -17.09
C GLY A 450 11.52 -21.04 -17.20
N HIS A 451 11.68 -21.61 -18.39
CA HIS A 451 12.83 -22.45 -18.74
C HIS A 451 14.11 -21.62 -18.87
N VAL A 452 15.19 -22.12 -18.26
CA VAL A 452 16.53 -21.53 -18.25
C VAL A 452 17.54 -22.61 -18.62
N THR A 453 18.38 -22.28 -19.60
CA THR A 453 19.44 -23.19 -20.07
C THR A 453 20.52 -23.40 -19.03
N ALA A 454 21.32 -24.47 -19.16
CA ALA A 454 22.48 -24.66 -18.31
C ALA A 454 23.55 -23.56 -18.54
N GLY A 455 24.05 -22.93 -17.48
CA GLY A 455 25.06 -21.88 -17.59
C GLY A 455 25.14 -20.92 -16.41
N GLU A 456 25.91 -19.84 -16.58
CA GLU A 456 25.94 -18.70 -15.66
C GLU A 456 24.88 -17.68 -16.08
N HIS A 457 24.13 -17.18 -15.09
CA HIS A 457 23.07 -16.21 -15.28
C HIS A 457 23.13 -15.14 -14.18
N THR A 458 22.53 -13.98 -14.44
CA THR A 458 22.33 -12.93 -13.44
C THR A 458 20.85 -12.66 -13.25
N ILE A 459 20.40 -12.78 -12.00
CA ILE A 459 19.08 -12.30 -11.59
C ILE A 459 19.25 -10.90 -11.01
N THR A 460 18.67 -9.89 -11.65
CA THR A 460 18.59 -8.54 -11.10
C THR A 460 17.25 -8.36 -10.41
N LEU A 461 17.28 -8.05 -9.12
CA LEU A 461 16.10 -7.74 -8.32
C LEU A 461 16.03 -6.23 -8.12
N ARG A 462 15.11 -5.54 -8.80
CA ARG A 462 14.86 -4.12 -8.57
C ARG A 462 13.84 -3.96 -7.46
N CYS A 463 14.28 -3.54 -6.28
CA CYS A 463 13.42 -3.14 -5.18
C CYS A 463 13.03 -1.68 -5.36
N TYR A 464 11.72 -1.42 -5.50
CA TYR A 464 11.20 -0.06 -5.58
C TYR A 464 11.11 0.55 -4.19
N GLY A 465 11.80 1.67 -3.95
CA GLY A 465 11.87 2.31 -2.65
C GLY A 465 10.54 2.91 -2.20
N THR A 466 10.47 3.29 -0.92
CA THR A 466 9.35 4.08 -0.39
C THR A 466 9.90 5.38 0.15
N ARG A 467 9.44 6.53 -0.34
CA ARG A 467 9.92 7.89 -0.01
C ARG A 467 9.92 8.25 1.49
N TYR A 468 9.50 7.33 2.36
CA TYR A 468 9.39 7.51 3.79
C TYR A 468 10.69 7.97 4.45
N ASN A 469 11.84 7.34 4.18
CA ASN A 469 13.07 7.68 4.90
C ASN A 469 13.65 9.06 4.53
N ALA A 470 13.14 9.73 3.49
CA ALA A 470 13.52 11.11 3.16
C ALA A 470 12.41 12.12 3.49
N PHE A 471 11.13 11.74 3.37
CA PHE A 471 10.00 12.67 3.45
C PHE A 471 8.98 12.33 4.55
N GLY A 472 9.09 11.17 5.19
CA GLY A 472 8.18 10.71 6.23
C GLY A 472 8.37 11.46 7.55
N ALA A 473 7.50 11.20 8.52
CA ALA A 473 7.59 11.79 9.85
C ALA A 473 8.69 11.12 10.69
N LEU A 474 9.94 11.46 10.40
CA LEU A 474 11.13 10.82 10.99
C LEU A 474 11.33 11.14 12.48
N HIS A 475 10.62 12.13 13.01
CA HIS A 475 10.66 12.53 14.42
C HIS A 475 9.43 12.09 15.21
N ASN A 476 8.48 11.41 14.58
CA ASN A 476 7.27 10.91 15.23
C ASN A 476 7.53 9.52 15.85
N THR A 477 7.33 9.42 17.16
CA THR A 477 7.52 8.17 17.92
C THR A 477 6.25 7.30 17.98
N ASP A 478 5.09 7.83 17.56
CA ASP A 478 3.81 7.11 17.58
C ASP A 478 3.69 6.15 16.39
N GLN A 479 4.16 4.92 16.60
CA GLN A 479 4.07 3.84 15.60
C GLN A 479 2.64 3.32 15.38
N SER A 480 1.67 3.74 16.21
CA SER A 480 0.27 3.35 16.05
C SER A 480 -0.50 4.27 15.11
N GLU A 481 0.05 5.45 14.80
CA GLU A 481 -0.55 6.41 13.90
C GLU A 481 -0.63 5.83 12.47
N ARG A 482 -1.85 5.75 11.95
CA ARG A 482 -2.14 5.21 10.61
C ARG A 482 -2.61 6.29 9.65
N TRP A 483 -3.10 7.40 10.17
CA TRP A 483 -3.49 8.54 9.38
C TRP A 483 -2.24 9.34 8.99
N VAL A 484 -2.08 9.61 7.71
CA VAL A 484 -1.00 10.45 7.19
C VAL A 484 -1.59 11.82 6.87
N GLY A 485 -1.41 12.77 7.78
CA GLY A 485 -1.80 14.17 7.63
C GLY A 485 -0.72 15.10 8.19
N PRO A 486 -0.78 16.42 7.93
CA PRO A 486 0.30 17.35 8.27
C PRO A 486 0.72 17.32 9.74
N ASP A 487 -0.18 16.97 10.65
CA ASP A 487 0.07 16.90 12.09
C ASP A 487 1.11 15.83 12.47
N ILE A 488 1.33 14.80 11.65
CA ILE A 488 2.31 13.75 11.99
C ILE A 488 3.76 14.24 11.91
N TRP A 489 4.04 15.33 11.18
CA TRP A 489 5.35 16.00 11.17
C TRP A 489 5.50 17.05 12.27
N ARG A 490 4.40 17.39 12.96
CA ARG A 490 4.34 18.45 13.98
C ARG A 490 3.94 17.90 15.35
N THR A 491 4.26 16.64 15.63
CA THR A 491 3.99 16.03 16.93
C THR A 491 4.78 16.73 18.05
N THR A 492 4.31 16.56 19.29
CA THR A 492 4.94 17.14 20.48
C THR A 492 4.86 16.16 21.66
N GLY A 493 5.58 16.46 22.75
CA GLY A 493 5.60 15.63 23.95
C GLY A 493 6.13 14.23 23.66
N ASP A 494 5.51 13.21 24.24
CA ASP A 494 5.94 11.81 24.11
C ASP A 494 5.87 11.27 22.67
N LYS A 495 5.12 11.94 21.78
CA LYS A 495 4.98 11.59 20.36
C LYS A 495 6.13 12.13 19.48
N TRP A 496 7.09 12.86 20.06
CA TRP A 496 8.13 13.54 19.31
C TRP A 496 9.51 13.31 19.92
N CYS A 497 10.53 13.17 19.07
CA CYS A 497 11.92 13.08 19.49
C CYS A 497 12.86 13.72 18.45
N TYR A 498 14.11 13.97 18.82
CA TYR A 498 15.14 14.43 17.87
C TYR A 498 15.78 13.27 17.09
N GLU A 499 15.73 12.06 17.65
CA GLU A 499 16.33 10.88 17.04
C GLU A 499 15.55 10.40 15.82
N TYR A 500 16.26 9.97 14.78
CA TYR A 500 15.64 9.48 13.55
C TYR A 500 14.89 8.15 13.76
N ARG A 501 13.60 8.15 13.43
CA ARG A 501 12.72 6.98 13.33
C ARG A 501 12.67 6.45 11.91
N LEU A 502 13.83 5.97 11.45
CA LEU A 502 13.98 5.33 10.14
C LEU A 502 13.20 4.02 10.09
N ARG A 503 12.67 3.69 8.91
CA ARG A 503 12.06 2.40 8.62
C ARG A 503 13.04 1.52 7.86
N ASP A 504 12.92 0.22 8.05
CA ASP A 504 13.65 -0.73 7.23
C ASP A 504 13.30 -0.56 5.75
N GLU A 505 14.31 -0.74 4.88
CA GLU A 505 14.19 -0.57 3.43
C GLU A 505 15.08 -1.59 2.70
N GLY A 506 14.67 -2.00 1.49
CA GLY A 506 15.39 -2.98 0.66
C GLY A 506 14.93 -4.42 0.87
N ILE A 507 15.73 -5.37 0.38
CA ILE A 507 15.44 -6.81 0.48
C ILE A 507 16.01 -7.33 1.81
N LEU A 508 15.13 -7.56 2.78
CA LEU A 508 15.51 -7.88 4.16
C LEU A 508 15.90 -9.35 4.34
N ARG A 509 15.33 -10.23 3.52
CA ARG A 509 15.68 -11.65 3.48
C ARG A 509 16.15 -12.02 2.09
N ALA A 510 17.25 -12.75 2.03
CA ALA A 510 17.82 -13.20 0.78
C ALA A 510 16.80 -14.01 -0.07
N PRO A 511 16.83 -13.84 -1.40
CA PRO A 511 15.99 -14.60 -2.30
C PRO A 511 16.28 -16.09 -2.22
N VAL A 512 15.24 -16.89 -2.45
CA VAL A 512 15.35 -18.34 -2.60
C VAL A 512 15.01 -18.70 -4.03
N LEU A 513 15.89 -19.47 -4.67
CA LEU A 513 15.71 -19.95 -6.03
C LEU A 513 15.37 -21.42 -6.00
N THR A 514 14.35 -21.83 -6.74
CA THR A 514 13.98 -23.24 -6.89
C THR A 514 14.14 -23.63 -8.35
N MET A 515 14.95 -24.65 -8.61
CA MET A 515 15.18 -25.23 -9.93
C MET A 515 14.40 -26.53 -10.04
N ARG A 516 13.62 -26.70 -11.09
CA ARG A 516 12.82 -27.90 -11.36
C ARG A 516 13.20 -28.54 -12.69
N GLU A 517 12.89 -29.82 -12.81
CA GLU A 517 13.02 -30.53 -14.09
C GLU A 517 12.18 -29.84 -15.18
N VAL A 518 12.64 -29.93 -16.44
CA VAL A 518 11.98 -29.36 -17.63
C VAL A 518 10.84 -30.24 -18.11
#